data_AF-A0A969LSC3-F1
#
_entry.id   AF-A0A969LSC3-F1
#
_cell.length_a   1.000
_cell.length_b   1.000
_cell.length_c   1.000
_cell.angle_alpha   90.00
_cell.angle_beta   90.00
_cell.angle_gamma   90.00
#
_symmetry.space_group_name_H-M   'P 1'
#
loop_
_entity.id
_entity.type
_entity.pdbx_description
1 polymer ?
#
loop_
_entity_poly.entity_id
_entity_poly.type
_entity_poly.pdbx_seq_one_letter_code
_entity_poly.pdbx_strand_id
1 'polypeptide(L)'
;MGHVEQFREPGDYVAVRVASGARYALTNTCAANVLGHAKPGHHAHGNPASARRAFGALADYLGLTIEEAATAVLDCAAGKIVPVIASLIKDYKLDPDQCLLIGEGGGAASLVPYTAERTGLKHEISKDAEVISSIGVALALVRDVIERIIPHPQPEDLQAIRQEAIDAVVRLGAAAKSVDVTVEIDQTTHRVRAIAMGAAEMHVKDPGGAIPEREARSIAARSMDVPIDALRLVAETSGLRIYRTGDEDFGAVRAVDWEGGLRVQRSRALVRTAKPSTAKDMLALVWTQTARTAVPGLFLIFERHVVDLSGVENLDQALALAASELGSLAAETTVALIAVPRG
;
A
#
# COMPACT_ATOMS: atom_id res chain seq x y z
N MET A 1 9.94 29.79 35.48
CA MET A 1 8.64 29.13 35.28
C MET A 1 7.87 29.93 34.24
N GLY A 2 7.29 29.28 33.22
CA GLY A 2 6.43 29.96 32.25
C GLY A 2 4.97 29.90 32.69
N HIS A 3 4.11 30.80 32.20
CA HIS A 3 2.67 30.77 32.46
C HIS A 3 1.88 30.71 31.15
N VAL A 4 0.68 30.16 31.21
CA VAL A 4 -0.25 30.05 30.07
C VAL A 4 -0.96 31.37 29.84
N GLU A 5 -1.01 31.81 28.59
CA GLU A 5 -1.88 32.91 28.13
C GLU A 5 -2.95 32.36 27.18
N GLN A 6 -4.20 32.78 27.39
CA GLN A 6 -5.33 32.48 26.51
C GLN A 6 -5.65 33.68 25.61
N PHE A 7 -5.85 33.44 24.32
CA PHE A 7 -6.30 34.41 23.34
C PHE A 7 -7.67 33.97 22.83
N ARG A 8 -8.59 34.90 22.57
CA ARG A 8 -9.99 34.59 22.18
C ARG A 8 -10.37 34.98 20.75
N GLU A 9 -9.52 35.70 20.02
CA GLU A 9 -9.82 36.13 18.64
C GLU A 9 -8.63 35.86 17.70
N PRO A 10 -8.84 35.25 16.51
CA PRO A 10 -10.10 34.74 15.96
C PRO A 10 -10.47 33.31 16.44
N GLY A 11 -9.97 32.87 17.61
CA GLY A 11 -10.28 31.58 18.23
C GLY A 11 -9.62 31.44 19.60
N ASP A 12 -9.97 30.38 20.34
CA ASP A 12 -9.35 30.04 21.63
C ASP A 12 -7.96 29.42 21.40
N TYR A 13 -6.91 30.20 21.64
CA TYR A 13 -5.52 29.74 21.54
C TYR A 13 -4.81 29.83 22.87
N VAL A 14 -3.88 28.90 23.11
CA VAL A 14 -2.98 28.91 24.26
C VAL A 14 -1.54 29.09 23.81
N ALA A 15 -0.80 29.99 24.47
CA ALA A 15 0.64 30.07 24.36
C ALA A 15 1.31 30.00 25.74
N VAL A 16 2.53 29.46 25.79
CA VAL A 16 3.37 29.49 26.99
C VAL A 16 4.26 30.72 26.92
N ARG A 17 4.10 31.64 27.87
CA ARG A 17 5.03 32.77 28.04
C ARG A 17 6.16 32.37 28.98
N VAL A 18 7.40 32.52 28.53
CA VAL A 18 8.59 32.28 29.36
C VAL A 18 9.05 33.55 30.07
N ALA A 19 9.98 33.42 31.03
CA ALA A 19 10.46 34.54 31.85
C ALA A 19 11.07 35.70 31.04
N SER A 20 11.63 35.43 29.85
CA SER A 20 12.14 36.48 28.95
C SER A 20 11.04 37.29 28.26
N GLY A 21 9.76 36.95 28.47
CA GLY A 21 8.61 37.56 27.81
C GLY A 21 8.27 36.94 26.45
N ALA A 22 9.14 36.09 25.89
CA ALA A 22 8.88 35.35 24.66
C ALA A 22 7.70 34.38 24.82
N ARG A 23 7.02 34.09 23.70
CA ARG A 23 5.86 33.20 23.65
C ARG A 23 6.14 32.02 22.74
N TYR A 24 5.70 30.84 23.16
CA TYR A 24 5.81 29.61 22.39
C TYR A 24 4.46 28.92 22.28
N ALA A 25 4.16 28.43 21.07
CA ALA A 25 3.02 27.55 20.85
C ALA A 25 3.41 26.10 21.15
N LEU A 26 2.54 25.39 21.86
CA LEU A 26 2.64 23.95 22.03
C LEU A 26 2.14 23.27 20.75
N THR A 27 2.83 22.23 20.30
CA THR A 27 2.51 21.52 19.06
C THR A 27 2.39 20.02 19.31
N ASN A 28 1.83 19.29 18.34
CA ASN A 28 1.78 17.82 18.36
C ASN A 28 3.18 17.21 18.51
N THR A 29 4.20 17.82 17.89
CA THR A 29 5.59 17.37 18.02
C THR A 29 6.08 17.51 19.47
N CYS A 30 5.73 18.60 20.16
CA CYS A 30 6.06 18.73 21.58
C CYS A 30 5.38 17.63 22.42
N ALA A 31 4.08 17.36 22.18
CA ALA A 31 3.34 16.31 22.87
C ALA A 31 3.95 14.92 22.63
N ALA A 32 4.28 14.61 21.38
CA ALA A 32 4.93 13.34 21.01
C ALA A 32 6.29 13.14 21.67
N ASN A 33 7.07 14.22 21.88
CA ASN A 33 8.33 14.15 22.61
C ASN A 33 8.11 14.00 24.13
N VAL A 34 7.02 14.51 24.70
CA VAL A 34 6.65 14.27 26.11
C VAL A 34 6.33 12.79 26.34
N LEU A 35 5.54 12.22 25.43
CA LEU A 35 5.05 10.83 25.50
C LEU A 35 6.06 9.79 24.97
N GLY A 36 7.13 10.22 24.31
CA GLY A 36 8.21 9.34 23.85
C GLY A 36 7.97 8.69 22.48
N HIS A 37 6.98 9.13 21.70
CA HIS A 37 6.75 8.63 20.33
C HIS A 37 7.82 9.14 19.34
N ALA A 38 8.26 10.39 19.50
CA ALA A 38 9.39 10.92 18.74
C ALA A 38 10.71 10.43 19.36
N LYS A 39 11.45 9.56 18.66
CA LYS A 39 12.68 8.91 19.14
C LYS A 39 13.93 9.53 18.48
N PRO A 40 15.12 9.44 19.10
CA PRO A 40 16.36 9.87 18.47
C PRO A 40 16.52 9.27 17.07
N GLY A 41 16.89 10.10 16.09
CA GLY A 41 16.96 9.73 14.67
C GLY A 41 15.71 10.11 13.87
N HIS A 42 14.55 10.31 14.49
CA HIS A 42 13.39 10.87 13.80
C HIS A 42 13.55 12.38 13.60
N HIS A 43 13.13 12.90 12.44
CA HIS A 43 13.14 14.34 12.18
C HIS A 43 12.33 15.16 13.20
N ALA A 44 11.24 14.59 13.72
CA ALA A 44 10.40 15.23 14.75
C ALA A 44 10.97 15.13 16.18
N HIS A 45 12.13 14.53 16.39
CA HIS A 45 12.74 14.44 17.71
C HIS A 45 13.34 15.79 18.11
N GLY A 46 12.74 16.40 19.13
CA GLY A 46 13.14 17.68 19.69
C GLY A 46 13.90 17.50 21.00
N ASN A 47 13.67 18.44 21.94
CA ASN A 47 14.17 18.35 23.30
C ASN A 47 13.04 17.96 24.27
N PRO A 48 12.97 16.70 24.74
CA PRO A 48 11.90 16.23 25.62
C PRO A 48 11.81 17.02 26.94
N ALA A 49 12.93 17.45 27.52
CA ALA A 49 12.93 18.22 28.77
C ALA A 49 12.32 19.61 28.60
N SER A 50 12.58 20.27 27.47
CA SER A 50 11.93 21.54 27.13
C SER A 50 10.45 21.37 26.85
N ALA A 51 10.06 20.31 26.13
CA ALA A 51 8.65 20.00 25.88
C ALA A 51 7.89 19.74 27.19
N ARG A 52 8.45 18.94 28.11
CA ARG A 52 7.88 18.67 29.44
C ARG A 52 7.70 19.93 30.28
N ARG A 53 8.68 20.85 30.27
CA ARG A 53 8.54 22.14 30.97
C ARG A 53 7.41 23.00 30.41
N ALA A 54 7.26 23.03 29.08
CA ALA A 54 6.21 23.80 28.44
C ALA A 54 4.83 23.16 28.68
N PHE A 55 4.72 21.83 28.61
CA PHE A 55 3.51 21.10 28.94
C PHE A 55 3.18 21.16 30.44
N GLY A 56 4.15 21.32 31.33
CA GLY A 56 3.91 21.58 32.75
C GLY A 56 3.04 22.81 32.98
N ALA A 57 3.32 23.92 32.28
CA ALA A 57 2.50 25.12 32.38
C ALA A 57 1.06 24.90 31.87
N LEU A 58 0.90 24.11 30.79
CA LEU A 58 -0.43 23.75 30.28
C LEU A 58 -1.18 22.82 31.24
N ALA A 59 -0.49 21.83 31.78
CA ALA A 59 -1.03 20.85 32.72
C ALA A 59 -1.53 21.54 34.00
N ASP A 60 -0.72 22.43 34.59
CA ASP A 60 -1.09 23.23 35.75
C ASP A 60 -2.35 24.07 35.47
N TYR A 61 -2.42 24.69 34.28
CA TYR A 61 -3.58 25.49 33.86
C TYR A 61 -4.86 24.66 33.70
N LEU A 62 -4.74 23.42 33.20
CA LEU A 62 -5.87 22.53 32.97
C LEU A 62 -6.23 21.66 34.19
N GLY A 63 -5.40 21.66 35.25
CA GLY A 63 -5.56 20.76 36.39
C GLY A 63 -5.29 19.28 36.04
N LEU A 64 -4.38 19.04 35.11
CA LEU A 64 -3.98 17.72 34.62
C LEU A 64 -2.52 17.41 34.96
N THR A 65 -2.09 16.17 34.76
CA THR A 65 -0.67 15.83 34.67
C THR A 65 -0.08 16.25 33.32
N ILE A 66 1.26 16.31 33.23
CA ILE A 66 1.99 16.64 31.99
C ILE A 66 1.62 15.66 30.88
N GLU A 67 1.61 14.36 31.20
CA GLU A 67 1.24 13.28 30.30
C GLU A 67 -0.21 13.39 29.84
N GLU A 68 -1.17 13.62 30.74
CA GLU A 68 -2.58 13.79 30.37
C GLU A 68 -2.80 14.99 29.43
N ALA A 69 -2.13 16.12 29.70
CA ALA A 69 -2.21 17.29 28.83
C ALA A 69 -1.61 17.00 27.43
N ALA A 70 -0.50 16.27 27.35
CA ALA A 70 0.10 15.86 26.08
C ALA A 70 -0.79 14.86 25.32
N THR A 71 -1.37 13.88 26.02
CA THR A 71 -2.34 12.92 25.48
C THR A 71 -3.56 13.64 24.92
N ALA A 72 -4.13 14.61 25.65
CA ALA A 72 -5.28 15.38 25.18
C ALA A 72 -4.99 16.14 23.86
N VAL A 73 -3.78 16.70 23.72
CA VAL A 73 -3.36 17.36 22.46
C VAL A 73 -3.30 16.35 21.31
N LEU A 74 -2.68 15.18 21.51
CA LEU A 74 -2.60 14.16 20.47
C LEU A 74 -3.96 13.51 20.18
N ASP A 75 -4.85 13.37 21.17
CA ASP A 75 -6.23 12.89 20.99
C ASP A 75 -7.03 13.80 20.08
N CYS A 76 -6.95 15.11 20.28
CA CYS A 76 -7.58 16.10 19.42
C CYS A 76 -7.07 16.00 17.97
N ALA A 77 -5.77 15.77 17.79
CA ALA A 77 -5.17 15.62 16.46
C ALA A 77 -5.55 14.29 15.80
N ALA A 78 -5.37 13.17 16.50
CA ALA A 78 -5.69 11.83 16.02
C ALA A 78 -7.18 11.68 15.74
N GLY A 79 -8.05 12.29 16.55
CA GLY A 79 -9.50 12.28 16.34
C GLY A 79 -9.96 12.81 14.98
N LYS A 80 -9.16 13.65 14.32
CA LYS A 80 -9.42 14.13 12.95
C LYS A 80 -9.03 13.13 11.87
N ILE A 81 -8.03 12.30 12.13
CA ILE A 81 -7.42 11.39 11.14
C ILE A 81 -8.01 9.98 11.23
N VAL A 82 -8.38 9.53 12.43
CA VAL A 82 -8.97 8.20 12.66
C VAL A 82 -10.19 7.93 11.74
N PRO A 83 -11.16 8.87 11.57
CA PRO A 83 -12.29 8.65 10.67
C PRO A 83 -11.87 8.52 9.20
N VAL A 84 -10.82 9.23 8.79
CA VAL A 84 -10.28 9.16 7.42
C VAL A 84 -9.65 7.79 7.17
N ILE A 85 -8.85 7.29 8.12
CA ILE A 85 -8.26 5.95 8.05
C ILE A 85 -9.37 4.89 7.95
N ALA A 86 -10.40 4.99 8.81
CA ALA A 86 -11.52 4.05 8.79
C ALA A 86 -12.29 4.08 7.46
N SER A 87 -12.49 5.26 6.86
CA SER A 87 -13.11 5.40 5.53
C SER A 87 -12.26 4.69 4.46
N LEU A 88 -10.96 4.94 4.42
CA LEU A 88 -10.07 4.32 3.43
C LEU A 88 -10.05 2.79 3.55
N ILE A 89 -9.95 2.26 4.77
CA ILE A 89 -10.01 0.80 5.00
C ILE A 89 -11.32 0.22 4.43
N LYS A 90 -12.45 0.90 4.67
CA LYS A 90 -13.77 0.48 4.17
C LYS A 90 -13.88 0.59 2.65
N ASP A 91 -13.52 1.74 2.09
CA ASP A 91 -13.71 2.08 0.68
C ASP A 91 -12.86 1.16 -0.22
N TYR A 92 -11.65 0.84 0.22
CA TYR A 92 -10.75 -0.08 -0.47
C TYR A 92 -10.92 -1.55 -0.04
N LYS A 93 -11.87 -1.85 0.86
CA LYS A 93 -12.15 -3.20 1.38
C LYS A 93 -10.88 -3.89 1.89
N LEU A 94 -10.06 -3.16 2.63
CA LEU A 94 -8.82 -3.68 3.20
C LEU A 94 -9.12 -4.57 4.41
N ASP A 95 -8.41 -5.69 4.52
CA ASP A 95 -8.43 -6.56 5.70
C ASP A 95 -7.78 -5.80 6.88
N PRO A 96 -8.52 -5.48 7.97
CA PRO A 96 -8.00 -4.61 9.03
C PRO A 96 -6.76 -5.17 9.76
N ASP A 97 -6.66 -6.48 9.89
CA ASP A 97 -5.51 -7.20 10.48
C ASP A 97 -4.25 -7.13 9.61
N GLN A 98 -4.39 -6.68 8.36
CA GLN A 98 -3.30 -6.50 7.40
C GLN A 98 -2.96 -5.04 7.12
N CYS A 99 -3.67 -4.11 7.76
CA CYS A 99 -3.44 -2.69 7.57
C CYS A 99 -2.21 -2.22 8.35
N LEU A 100 -1.32 -1.53 7.63
CA LEU A 100 -0.11 -0.92 8.16
C LEU A 100 -0.14 0.58 7.86
N LEU A 101 -0.01 1.41 8.89
CA LEU A 101 0.14 2.85 8.72
C LEU A 101 1.60 3.19 8.42
N ILE A 102 1.85 3.69 7.22
CA ILE A 102 3.18 4.17 6.81
C ILE A 102 3.27 5.66 7.08
N GLY A 103 4.20 6.04 7.95
CA GLY A 103 4.47 7.41 8.32
C GLY A 103 5.47 8.08 7.38
N GLU A 104 4.98 9.12 6.69
CA GLU A 104 5.72 9.91 5.72
C GLU A 104 5.84 11.38 6.14
N GLY A 105 6.87 12.06 5.64
CA GLY A 105 7.18 13.45 5.98
C GLY A 105 7.87 13.62 7.33
N GLY A 106 8.52 14.78 7.53
CA GLY A 106 9.31 15.05 8.74
C GLY A 106 8.51 15.06 10.05
N GLY A 107 7.18 15.21 9.97
CA GLY A 107 6.27 15.18 11.12
C GLY A 107 5.67 13.80 11.43
N ALA A 108 6.00 12.75 10.68
CA ALA A 108 5.38 11.42 10.81
C ALA A 108 5.42 10.90 12.26
N ALA A 109 6.60 10.98 12.89
CA ALA A 109 6.82 10.52 14.25
C ALA A 109 6.01 11.28 15.32
N SER A 110 5.43 12.43 14.99
CA SER A 110 4.61 13.21 15.93
C SER A 110 3.20 12.66 16.12
N LEU A 111 2.67 11.89 15.16
CA LEU A 111 1.25 11.53 15.17
C LEU A 111 0.95 10.10 14.72
N VAL A 112 1.76 9.53 13.81
CA VAL A 112 1.51 8.18 13.28
C VAL A 112 1.60 7.10 14.35
N PRO A 113 2.65 7.04 15.20
CA PRO A 113 2.72 6.02 16.26
C PRO A 113 1.53 6.09 17.21
N TYR A 114 1.16 7.31 17.65
CA TYR A 114 0.03 7.53 18.54
C TYR A 114 -1.32 7.14 17.91
N THR A 115 -1.53 7.50 16.64
CA THR A 115 -2.76 7.15 15.91
C THR A 115 -2.87 5.65 15.68
N ALA A 116 -1.74 4.98 15.43
CA ALA A 116 -1.68 3.53 15.29
C ALA A 116 -2.07 2.82 16.60
N GLU A 117 -1.51 3.25 17.74
CA GLU A 117 -1.89 2.75 19.06
C GLU A 117 -3.39 2.91 19.34
N ARG A 118 -3.96 4.10 19.03
CA ARG A 118 -5.40 4.37 19.21
C ARG A 118 -6.31 3.53 18.32
N THR A 119 -5.83 3.09 17.17
CA THR A 119 -6.62 2.32 16.19
C THR A 119 -6.34 0.83 16.24
N GLY A 120 -5.36 0.40 17.05
CA GLY A 120 -4.89 -0.98 17.07
C GLY A 120 -4.17 -1.42 15.80
N LEU A 121 -3.77 -0.47 14.94
CA LEU A 121 -3.09 -0.74 13.68
C LEU A 121 -1.57 -0.85 13.90
N LYS A 122 -0.92 -1.62 13.04
CA LYS A 122 0.55 -1.63 12.94
C LYS A 122 0.99 -0.31 12.31
N HIS A 123 2.22 0.13 12.59
CA HIS A 123 2.82 1.27 11.91
C HIS A 123 4.31 1.07 11.63
N GLU A 124 4.79 1.80 10.63
CA GLU A 124 6.20 1.95 10.29
C GLU A 124 6.44 3.38 9.86
N ILE A 125 7.62 3.94 10.15
CA ILE A 125 8.05 5.22 9.59
C ILE A 125 9.07 4.89 8.51
N SER A 126 8.82 5.35 7.29
CA SER A 126 9.69 5.05 6.16
C SER A 126 11.10 5.59 6.37
N LYS A 127 12.08 4.86 5.83
CA LYS A 127 13.43 5.37 5.69
C LYS A 127 13.39 6.60 4.78
N ASP A 128 14.02 7.69 5.20
CA ASP A 128 14.05 8.97 4.46
C ASP A 128 12.65 9.63 4.31
N ALA A 129 11.72 9.37 5.24
CA ALA A 129 10.36 9.90 5.23
C ALA A 129 10.30 11.43 5.03
N GLU A 130 11.28 12.19 5.54
CA GLU A 130 11.34 13.64 5.41
C GLU A 130 11.56 14.16 3.98
N VAL A 131 12.09 13.33 3.08
CA VAL A 131 12.37 13.67 1.67
C VAL A 131 11.55 12.84 0.68
N ILE A 132 10.55 12.10 1.15
CA ILE A 132 9.74 11.20 0.31
C ILE A 132 9.08 11.90 -0.87
N SER A 133 8.71 13.18 -0.74
CA SER A 133 8.11 13.94 -1.84
C SER A 133 9.09 14.12 -3.00
N SER A 134 10.38 14.38 -2.71
CA SER A 134 11.42 14.48 -3.72
C SER A 134 11.74 13.12 -4.34
N ILE A 135 11.76 12.05 -3.54
CA ILE A 135 11.92 10.68 -4.02
C ILE A 135 10.75 10.31 -4.95
N GLY A 136 9.52 10.62 -4.57
CA GLY A 136 8.32 10.33 -5.34
C GLY A 136 8.31 11.03 -6.71
N VAL A 137 8.78 12.28 -6.79
CA VAL A 137 8.97 12.97 -8.08
C VAL A 137 10.08 12.30 -8.90
N ALA A 138 11.19 11.93 -8.28
CA ALA A 138 12.31 11.28 -8.96
C ALA A 138 11.99 9.84 -9.41
N LEU A 139 11.07 9.14 -8.75
CA LEU A 139 10.65 7.78 -9.11
C LEU A 139 9.30 7.74 -9.84
N ALA A 140 8.74 8.90 -10.19
CA ALA A 140 7.42 8.98 -10.80
C ALA A 140 7.39 8.17 -12.11
N LEU A 141 6.44 7.24 -12.20
CA LEU A 141 6.21 6.47 -13.41
C LEU A 141 5.64 7.41 -14.48
N VAL A 142 6.18 7.28 -15.70
CA VAL A 142 5.59 7.85 -16.90
C VAL A 142 4.26 7.14 -17.11
N ARG A 143 3.16 7.91 -17.11
CA ARG A 143 1.80 7.39 -17.22
C ARG A 143 1.07 8.08 -18.35
N ASP A 144 0.33 7.30 -19.13
CA ASP A 144 -0.63 7.81 -20.11
C ASP A 144 -1.91 6.97 -20.10
N VAL A 145 -3.01 7.58 -20.53
CA VAL A 145 -4.33 6.96 -20.54
C VAL A 145 -4.96 7.16 -21.91
N ILE A 146 -5.15 6.06 -22.63
CA ILE A 146 -5.86 6.04 -23.89
C ILE A 146 -7.27 5.53 -23.63
N GLU A 147 -8.27 6.24 -24.12
CA GLU A 147 -9.66 5.86 -23.92
C GLU A 147 -10.45 6.00 -25.22
N ARG A 148 -11.28 5.00 -25.52
CA ARG A 148 -12.11 4.94 -26.73
C ARG A 148 -13.50 4.42 -26.40
N ILE A 149 -14.51 4.89 -27.13
CA ILE A 149 -15.85 4.30 -27.10
C ILE A 149 -15.88 3.16 -28.11
N ILE A 150 -15.99 1.92 -27.63
CA ILE A 150 -16.00 0.70 -28.44
C ILE A 150 -17.25 -0.09 -28.05
N PRO A 151 -18.36 0.03 -28.81
CA PRO A 151 -19.54 -0.81 -28.59
C PRO A 151 -19.18 -2.28 -28.81
N HIS A 152 -19.43 -3.13 -27.80
CA HIS A 152 -19.12 -4.57 -27.82
C HIS A 152 -17.65 -4.90 -28.18
N PRO A 153 -16.69 -4.52 -27.33
CA PRO A 153 -15.27 -4.65 -27.63
C PRO A 153 -14.86 -6.11 -27.89
N GLN A 154 -14.11 -6.32 -28.98
CA GLN A 154 -13.53 -7.63 -29.33
C GLN A 154 -12.09 -7.74 -28.81
N PRO A 155 -11.53 -8.97 -28.69
CA PRO A 155 -10.16 -9.16 -28.23
C PRO A 155 -9.11 -8.36 -29.02
N GLU A 156 -9.30 -8.21 -30.33
CA GLU A 156 -8.42 -7.43 -31.20
C GLU A 156 -8.44 -5.94 -30.87
N ASP A 157 -9.61 -5.39 -30.52
CA ASP A 157 -9.76 -4.00 -30.08
C ASP A 157 -9.01 -3.74 -28.77
N LEU A 158 -9.09 -4.69 -27.84
CA LEU A 158 -8.40 -4.63 -26.54
C LEU A 158 -6.88 -4.70 -26.71
N GLN A 159 -6.40 -5.53 -27.64
CA GLN A 159 -4.97 -5.58 -27.97
C GLN A 159 -4.48 -4.30 -28.65
N ALA A 160 -5.27 -3.74 -29.57
CA ALA A 160 -4.92 -2.51 -30.27
C ALA A 160 -4.80 -1.31 -29.30
N ILE A 161 -5.80 -1.11 -28.43
CA ILE A 161 -5.76 -0.01 -27.45
C ILE A 161 -4.65 -0.19 -26.40
N ARG A 162 -4.35 -1.44 -26.03
CA ARG A 162 -3.21 -1.76 -25.16
C ARG A 162 -1.90 -1.36 -25.82
N GLN A 163 -1.66 -1.76 -27.06
CA GLN A 163 -0.42 -1.44 -27.78
C GLN A 163 -0.27 0.08 -27.96
N GLU A 164 -1.36 0.78 -28.29
CA GLU A 164 -1.39 2.23 -28.39
C GLU A 164 -0.96 2.90 -27.07
N ALA A 165 -1.45 2.41 -25.93
CA ALA A 165 -1.07 2.92 -24.61
C ALA A 165 0.41 2.66 -24.28
N ILE A 166 0.96 1.49 -24.64
CA ILE A 166 2.40 1.18 -24.51
C ILE A 166 3.23 2.19 -25.31
N ASP A 167 2.89 2.37 -26.58
CA ASP A 167 3.62 3.26 -27.49
C ASP A 167 3.56 4.72 -27.01
N ALA A 168 2.46 5.12 -26.38
CA ALA A 168 2.29 6.45 -25.81
C ALA A 168 3.26 6.69 -24.65
N VAL A 169 3.33 5.79 -23.66
CA VAL A 169 4.24 5.97 -22.52
C VAL A 169 5.72 5.81 -22.89
N VAL A 170 6.04 4.92 -23.83
CA VAL A 170 7.42 4.78 -24.35
C VAL A 170 7.88 6.08 -25.02
N ARG A 171 6.99 6.72 -25.80
CA ARG A 171 7.26 8.04 -26.42
C ARG A 171 7.46 9.15 -25.40
N LEU A 172 6.81 9.05 -24.24
CA LEU A 172 7.01 9.96 -23.11
C LEU A 172 8.27 9.64 -22.29
N GLY A 173 9.07 8.64 -22.70
CA GLY A 173 10.36 8.30 -22.11
C GLY A 173 10.32 7.14 -21.12
N ALA A 174 9.23 6.34 -21.10
CA ALA A 174 9.20 5.10 -20.32
C ALA A 174 10.11 4.04 -20.96
N ALA A 175 10.86 3.30 -20.13
CA ALA A 175 11.58 2.13 -20.58
C ALA A 175 10.57 1.03 -20.95
N ALA A 176 10.53 0.60 -22.21
CA ALA A 176 9.52 -0.34 -22.72
C ALA A 176 9.37 -1.63 -21.90
N LYS A 177 10.47 -2.14 -21.34
CA LYS A 177 10.48 -3.36 -20.51
C LYS A 177 9.86 -3.18 -19.11
N SER A 178 9.64 -1.94 -18.69
CA SER A 178 9.05 -1.59 -17.39
C SER A 178 7.57 -1.22 -17.49
N VAL A 179 7.00 -1.23 -18.71
CA VAL A 179 5.63 -0.77 -18.93
C VAL A 179 4.63 -1.85 -18.52
N ASP A 180 3.78 -1.51 -17.57
CA ASP A 180 2.56 -2.23 -17.21
C ASP A 180 1.35 -1.53 -17.82
N VAL A 181 0.37 -2.31 -18.31
CA VAL A 181 -0.89 -1.77 -18.85
C VAL A 181 -2.08 -2.44 -18.22
N THR A 182 -3.00 -1.64 -17.70
CA THR A 182 -4.31 -2.09 -17.22
C THR A 182 -5.38 -1.64 -18.20
N VAL A 183 -6.22 -2.57 -18.66
CA VAL A 183 -7.37 -2.27 -19.51
C VAL A 183 -8.66 -2.40 -18.70
N GLU A 184 -9.42 -1.32 -18.64
CA GLU A 184 -10.72 -1.23 -17.98
C GLU A 184 -11.83 -1.10 -19.02
N ILE A 185 -12.93 -1.83 -18.83
CA ILE A 185 -14.09 -1.81 -19.74
C ILE A 185 -15.32 -1.38 -18.95
N ASP A 186 -15.90 -0.23 -19.32
CA ASP A 186 -17.20 0.22 -18.84
C ASP A 186 -18.28 -0.19 -19.85
N GLN A 187 -19.05 -1.22 -19.50
CA GLN A 187 -20.12 -1.74 -20.36
C GLN A 187 -21.33 -0.81 -20.46
N THR A 188 -21.53 0.09 -19.47
CA THR A 188 -22.68 1.01 -19.46
C THR A 188 -22.45 2.17 -20.42
N THR A 189 -21.21 2.67 -20.45
CA THR A 189 -20.83 3.79 -21.33
C THR A 189 -20.13 3.35 -22.61
N HIS A 190 -19.93 2.04 -22.79
CA HIS A 190 -19.15 1.43 -23.88
C HIS A 190 -17.73 1.99 -24.00
N ARG A 191 -17.11 2.42 -22.89
CA ARG A 191 -15.75 2.97 -22.88
C ARG A 191 -14.74 1.88 -22.53
N VAL A 192 -13.70 1.79 -23.35
CA VAL A 192 -12.50 0.99 -23.07
C VAL A 192 -11.38 1.98 -22.75
N ARG A 193 -10.75 1.80 -21.59
CA ARG A 193 -9.66 2.63 -21.11
C ARG A 193 -8.41 1.78 -20.90
N ALA A 194 -7.34 2.08 -21.61
CA ALA A 194 -6.02 1.50 -21.38
C ALA A 194 -5.14 2.50 -20.61
N ILE A 195 -4.69 2.10 -19.43
CA ILE A 195 -3.82 2.89 -18.55
C ILE A 195 -2.44 2.24 -18.60
N ALA A 196 -1.48 2.91 -19.23
CA ALA A 196 -0.10 2.45 -19.27
C ALA A 196 0.77 3.23 -18.28
N MET A 197 1.69 2.54 -17.61
CA MET A 197 2.64 3.12 -16.66
C MET A 197 3.99 2.43 -16.80
N GLY A 198 5.09 3.19 -16.84
CA GLY A 198 6.45 2.63 -16.84
C GLY A 198 7.47 3.57 -16.22
N ALA A 199 8.62 3.02 -15.78
CA ALA A 199 9.71 3.82 -15.22
C ALA A 199 10.40 4.62 -16.34
N ALA A 200 10.82 5.86 -16.07
CA ALA A 200 11.54 6.63 -17.07
C ALA A 200 12.92 6.00 -17.39
N GLU A 201 13.36 6.03 -18.65
CA GLU A 201 14.61 5.42 -19.10
C GLU A 201 15.86 5.94 -18.34
N MET A 202 15.89 7.22 -17.97
CA MET A 202 17.00 7.80 -17.20
C MET A 202 17.05 7.31 -15.74
N HIS A 203 16.01 6.65 -15.24
CA HIS A 203 15.95 6.06 -13.91
C HIS A 203 16.30 4.57 -13.87
N VAL A 204 16.76 3.99 -15.00
CA VAL A 204 17.32 2.64 -15.02
C VAL A 204 18.74 2.66 -14.42
N LYS A 205 18.84 2.95 -13.12
CA LYS A 205 19.75 2.15 -12.31
C LYS A 205 19.11 0.77 -12.29
N ASP A 206 19.88 -0.25 -12.65
CA ASP A 206 19.54 -1.65 -12.37
C ASP A 206 18.95 -1.68 -10.96
N PRO A 207 17.63 -1.90 -10.78
CA PRO A 207 17.04 -1.90 -9.45
C PRO A 207 17.82 -2.97 -8.70
N GLY A 208 18.48 -2.58 -7.61
CA GLY A 208 19.49 -3.39 -6.94
C GLY A 208 19.10 -4.86 -6.93
N GLY A 209 20.02 -5.70 -7.40
CA GLY A 209 19.73 -7.08 -7.76
C GLY A 209 18.79 -7.77 -6.76
N ALA A 210 17.77 -8.41 -7.31
CA ALA A 210 17.00 -9.51 -6.73
C ALA A 210 17.21 -9.74 -5.22
N ILE A 211 16.27 -9.28 -4.37
CA ILE A 211 16.36 -9.55 -2.94
C ILE A 211 16.48 -11.07 -2.70
N PRO A 212 17.31 -11.51 -1.73
CA PRO A 212 17.41 -12.92 -1.38
C PRO A 212 16.06 -13.51 -0.96
N GLU A 213 15.85 -14.79 -1.21
CA GLU A 213 14.62 -15.50 -0.81
C GLU A 213 14.32 -15.34 0.68
N ARG A 214 15.36 -15.43 1.52
CA ARG A 214 15.23 -15.23 2.98
C ARG A 214 14.69 -13.85 3.34
N GLU A 215 15.10 -12.82 2.60
CA GLU A 215 14.62 -11.45 2.82
C GLU A 215 13.16 -11.31 2.38
N ALA A 216 12.82 -11.81 1.18
CA ALA A 216 11.44 -11.85 0.69
C ALA A 216 10.50 -12.61 1.63
N ARG A 217 10.95 -13.76 2.15
CA ARG A 217 10.21 -14.56 3.13
C ARG A 217 10.05 -13.80 4.44
N SER A 218 11.08 -13.09 4.90
CA SER A 218 10.99 -12.26 6.11
C SER A 218 9.98 -11.12 5.95
N ILE A 219 9.91 -10.47 4.78
CA ILE A 219 8.89 -9.46 4.47
C ILE A 219 7.49 -10.07 4.54
N ALA A 220 7.27 -11.21 3.89
CA ALA A 220 6.00 -11.92 3.92
C ALA A 220 5.60 -12.35 5.35
N ALA A 221 6.55 -12.87 6.13
CA ALA A 221 6.34 -13.34 7.50
C ALA A 221 5.96 -12.21 8.45
N ARG A 222 6.67 -11.07 8.38
CA ARG A 222 6.34 -9.87 9.15
C ARG A 222 4.95 -9.33 8.80
N SER A 223 4.60 -9.31 7.52
CA SER A 223 3.28 -8.89 7.06
C SER A 223 2.16 -9.79 7.60
N MET A 224 2.39 -11.11 7.65
CA MET A 224 1.41 -12.08 8.16
C MET A 224 1.44 -12.29 9.68
N ASP A 225 2.40 -11.68 10.39
CA ASP A 225 2.61 -11.87 11.83
C ASP A 225 2.88 -13.33 12.25
N VAL A 226 3.67 -14.04 11.45
CA VAL A 226 4.03 -15.44 11.68
C VAL A 226 5.55 -15.64 11.66
N PRO A 227 6.06 -16.72 12.27
CA PRO A 227 7.46 -17.10 12.11
C PRO A 227 7.81 -17.34 10.64
N ILE A 228 9.04 -17.00 10.24
CA ILE A 228 9.56 -17.23 8.88
C ILE A 228 9.39 -18.70 8.46
N ASP A 229 9.59 -19.63 9.41
CA ASP A 229 9.52 -21.07 9.16
C ASP A 229 8.08 -21.60 9.01
N ALA A 230 7.07 -20.81 9.37
CA ALA A 230 5.66 -21.14 9.14
C ALA A 230 5.20 -20.85 7.71
N LEU A 231 6.05 -20.20 6.91
CA LEU A 231 5.77 -19.87 5.51
C LEU A 231 6.35 -20.90 4.55
N ARG A 232 5.53 -21.27 3.57
CA ARG A 232 5.94 -22.07 2.43
C ARG A 232 5.95 -21.25 1.16
N LEU A 233 7.03 -21.35 0.38
CA LEU A 233 7.06 -20.87 -1.00
C LEU A 233 6.19 -21.81 -1.84
N VAL A 234 5.04 -21.33 -2.32
CA VAL A 234 4.04 -22.11 -3.06
C VAL A 234 4.07 -21.86 -4.56
N ALA A 235 4.66 -20.75 -5.00
CA ALA A 235 4.90 -20.45 -6.40
C ALA A 235 6.02 -19.41 -6.54
N GLU A 236 6.73 -19.46 -7.67
CA GLU A 236 7.77 -18.49 -8.04
C GLU A 236 7.69 -18.24 -9.55
N THR A 237 7.68 -16.97 -9.93
CA THR A 237 7.81 -16.51 -11.31
C THR A 237 9.17 -15.84 -11.49
N SER A 238 9.52 -15.41 -12.72
CA SER A 238 10.74 -14.61 -12.91
C SER A 238 10.69 -13.25 -12.23
N GLY A 239 9.53 -12.83 -11.68
CA GLY A 239 9.32 -11.52 -11.07
C GLY A 239 8.76 -11.51 -9.65
N LEU A 240 8.24 -12.63 -9.12
CA LEU A 240 7.62 -12.69 -7.79
C LEU A 240 7.85 -14.03 -7.10
N ARG A 241 7.87 -13.99 -5.76
CA ARG A 241 7.79 -15.16 -4.87
C ARG A 241 6.48 -15.12 -4.09
N ILE A 242 5.75 -16.23 -4.08
CA ILE A 242 4.43 -16.33 -3.47
C ILE A 242 4.51 -17.28 -2.27
N TYR A 243 4.25 -16.73 -1.09
CA TYR A 243 4.28 -17.45 0.18
C TYR A 243 2.87 -17.71 0.69
N ARG A 244 2.68 -18.86 1.34
CA ARG A 244 1.44 -19.24 2.00
C ARG A 244 1.70 -19.77 3.42
N THR A 245 0.80 -19.47 4.35
CA THR A 245 0.78 -20.11 5.68
C THR A 245 0.13 -21.50 5.63
N GLY A 246 0.67 -22.46 6.38
CA GLY A 246 0.06 -23.77 6.60
C GLY A 246 0.22 -24.76 5.43
N ASP A 247 -0.05 -26.03 5.73
CA ASP A 247 0.13 -27.15 4.79
C ASP A 247 -1.12 -27.46 3.95
N GLU A 248 -2.27 -26.90 4.32
CA GLU A 248 -3.52 -27.03 3.56
C GLU A 248 -3.52 -26.18 2.29
N ASP A 249 -4.48 -26.44 1.40
CA ASP A 249 -4.62 -25.74 0.14
C ASP A 249 -4.93 -24.24 0.29
N PHE A 250 -5.57 -23.85 1.40
CA PHE A 250 -5.93 -22.47 1.72
C PHE A 250 -5.10 -21.94 2.89
N GLY A 251 -4.65 -20.70 2.77
CA GLY A 251 -3.98 -19.98 3.85
C GLY A 251 -3.82 -18.50 3.54
N ALA A 252 -3.21 -17.74 4.45
CA ALA A 252 -2.81 -16.37 4.15
C ALA A 252 -1.72 -16.39 3.07
N VAL A 253 -1.83 -15.51 2.06
CA VAL A 253 -0.95 -15.49 0.88
C VAL A 253 -0.32 -14.11 0.69
N ARG A 254 1.00 -14.08 0.51
CA ARG A 254 1.74 -12.87 0.13
C ARG A 254 2.53 -13.12 -1.15
N ALA A 255 2.37 -12.25 -2.15
CA ALA A 255 3.24 -12.21 -3.33
C ALA A 255 4.23 -11.04 -3.16
N VAL A 256 5.52 -11.36 -3.11
CA VAL A 256 6.62 -10.40 -2.93
C VAL A 256 7.40 -10.31 -4.23
N ASP A 257 7.59 -9.12 -4.77
CA ASP A 257 8.45 -8.90 -5.94
C ASP A 257 9.95 -8.94 -5.56
N TRP A 258 10.83 -8.91 -6.56
CA TRP A 258 12.28 -8.95 -6.35
C TRP A 258 12.87 -7.68 -5.74
N GLU A 259 12.08 -6.63 -5.57
CA GLU A 259 12.45 -5.37 -4.92
C GLU A 259 11.93 -5.31 -3.47
N GLY A 260 11.20 -6.35 -3.02
CA GLY A 260 10.62 -6.43 -1.68
C GLY A 260 9.21 -5.84 -1.56
N GLY A 261 8.60 -5.44 -2.67
CA GLY A 261 7.23 -4.95 -2.73
C GLY A 261 6.19 -6.06 -2.54
N LEU A 262 5.21 -5.82 -1.68
CA LEU A 262 4.06 -6.71 -1.49
C LEU A 262 2.97 -6.43 -2.53
N ARG A 263 2.91 -7.28 -3.56
CA ARG A 263 2.00 -7.12 -4.72
C ARG A 263 0.63 -7.76 -4.50
N VAL A 264 0.54 -8.83 -3.70
CA VAL A 264 -0.73 -9.46 -3.32
C VAL A 264 -0.71 -9.76 -1.83
N GLN A 265 -1.80 -9.42 -1.14
CA GLN A 265 -1.98 -9.67 0.29
C GLN A 265 -3.39 -10.17 0.57
N ARG A 266 -3.56 -11.44 0.90
CA ARG A 266 -4.87 -12.02 1.21
C ARG A 266 -4.79 -12.83 2.51
N SER A 267 -5.78 -12.68 3.37
CA SER A 267 -5.94 -13.44 4.63
C SER A 267 -6.24 -14.92 4.37
N ARG A 268 -6.93 -15.23 3.27
CA ARG A 268 -7.23 -16.60 2.84
C ARG A 268 -7.30 -16.72 1.32
N ALA A 269 -6.43 -17.51 0.72
CA ALA A 269 -6.44 -17.80 -0.71
C ALA A 269 -5.90 -19.19 -1.04
N LEU A 270 -6.33 -19.70 -2.20
CA LEU A 270 -5.82 -20.87 -2.87
C LEU A 270 -4.76 -20.44 -3.89
N VAL A 271 -3.62 -21.15 -3.93
CA VAL A 271 -2.58 -20.91 -4.93
C VAL A 271 -2.36 -22.16 -5.77
N ARG A 272 -2.31 -21.98 -7.10
CA ARG A 272 -1.94 -23.02 -8.07
C ARG A 272 -0.95 -22.47 -9.09
N THR A 273 -0.10 -23.34 -9.60
CA THR A 273 0.83 -23.02 -10.69
C THR A 273 0.41 -23.74 -11.96
N ALA A 274 0.64 -23.10 -13.10
CA ALA A 274 0.39 -23.63 -14.43
C ALA A 274 1.48 -23.18 -15.41
N LYS A 275 1.46 -23.74 -16.61
CA LYS A 275 2.15 -23.21 -17.79
C LYS A 275 1.13 -22.44 -18.64
N PRO A 276 1.54 -21.54 -19.56
CA PRO A 276 0.59 -20.74 -20.34
C PRO A 276 -0.43 -21.60 -21.10
N SER A 277 -0.01 -22.77 -21.59
CA SER A 277 -0.87 -23.73 -22.29
C SER A 277 -1.96 -24.37 -21.43
N THR A 278 -1.74 -24.50 -20.11
CA THR A 278 -2.66 -25.18 -19.16
C THR A 278 -3.31 -24.21 -18.19
N ALA A 279 -2.95 -22.93 -18.24
CA ALA A 279 -3.42 -21.93 -17.30
C ALA A 279 -4.94 -21.71 -17.36
N LYS A 280 -5.58 -21.87 -18.54
CA LYS A 280 -7.04 -21.77 -18.67
C LYS A 280 -7.77 -22.87 -17.90
N ASP A 281 -7.33 -24.11 -18.07
CA ASP A 281 -7.91 -25.26 -17.37
C ASP A 281 -7.70 -25.13 -15.86
N MET A 282 -6.50 -24.68 -15.47
CA MET A 282 -6.20 -24.42 -14.06
C MET A 282 -7.01 -23.26 -13.49
N LEU A 283 -7.27 -22.21 -14.27
CA LEU A 283 -8.12 -21.09 -13.88
C LEU A 283 -9.56 -21.54 -13.66
N ALA A 284 -10.11 -22.35 -14.57
CA ALA A 284 -11.43 -22.94 -14.39
C ALA A 284 -11.51 -23.83 -13.14
N LEU A 285 -10.47 -24.64 -12.89
CA LEU A 285 -10.40 -25.48 -11.70
C LEU A 285 -10.40 -24.66 -10.41
N VAL A 286 -9.52 -23.65 -10.29
CA VAL A 286 -9.47 -22.81 -9.07
C VAL A 286 -10.73 -21.99 -8.90
N TRP A 287 -11.36 -21.55 -10.00
CA TRP A 287 -12.66 -20.90 -9.96
C TRP A 287 -13.70 -21.81 -9.31
N THR A 288 -13.88 -23.04 -9.81
CA THR A 288 -14.87 -23.97 -9.25
C THR A 288 -14.58 -24.31 -7.78
N GLN A 289 -13.31 -24.41 -7.39
CA GLN A 289 -12.92 -24.70 -6.00
C GLN A 289 -13.20 -23.54 -5.04
N THR A 290 -13.30 -22.31 -5.53
CA THR A 290 -13.42 -21.11 -4.69
C THR A 290 -14.76 -20.38 -4.82
N ALA A 291 -15.42 -20.49 -5.97
CA ALA A 291 -16.74 -19.94 -6.26
C ALA A 291 -17.83 -20.77 -5.57
N ARG A 292 -18.03 -20.54 -4.26
CA ARG A 292 -19.09 -21.21 -3.49
C ARG A 292 -20.42 -20.48 -3.64
N THR A 293 -20.53 -19.29 -3.05
CA THR A 293 -21.77 -18.48 -3.00
C THR A 293 -21.63 -17.16 -3.75
N ALA A 294 -20.42 -16.78 -4.12
CA ALA A 294 -20.10 -15.55 -4.83
C ALA A 294 -18.92 -15.76 -5.79
N VAL A 295 -18.77 -14.84 -6.72
CA VAL A 295 -17.63 -14.79 -7.64
C VAL A 295 -16.33 -14.58 -6.84
N PRO A 296 -15.34 -15.48 -6.94
CA PRO A 296 -14.10 -15.37 -6.20
C PRO A 296 -13.26 -14.20 -6.72
N GLY A 297 -12.40 -13.65 -5.86
CA GLY A 297 -11.33 -12.76 -6.31
C GLY A 297 -10.23 -13.58 -6.98
N LEU A 298 -9.73 -13.15 -8.14
CA LEU A 298 -8.69 -13.90 -8.87
C LEU A 298 -7.53 -13.00 -9.22
N PHE A 299 -6.32 -13.54 -9.10
CA PHE A 299 -5.08 -12.91 -9.54
C PHE A 299 -4.33 -13.88 -10.44
N LEU A 300 -3.88 -13.38 -11.59
CA LEU A 300 -3.01 -14.09 -12.51
C LEU A 300 -1.63 -13.43 -12.46
N ILE A 301 -0.60 -14.19 -12.09
CA ILE A 301 0.76 -13.70 -11.91
C ILE A 301 1.68 -14.45 -12.87
N PHE A 302 2.45 -13.71 -13.65
CA PHE A 302 3.46 -14.25 -14.56
C PHE A 302 4.55 -13.21 -14.73
N GLU A 303 5.80 -13.67 -14.84
CA GLU A 303 6.95 -12.77 -14.84
C GLU A 303 6.85 -11.74 -13.69
N ARG A 304 6.89 -10.43 -13.97
CA ARG A 304 6.69 -9.34 -12.99
C ARG A 304 5.23 -8.85 -12.89
N HIS A 305 4.35 -9.35 -13.75
CA HIS A 305 2.98 -8.87 -13.89
C HIS A 305 2.03 -9.50 -12.88
N VAL A 306 1.10 -8.70 -12.38
CA VAL A 306 -0.02 -9.14 -11.53
C VAL A 306 -1.29 -8.59 -12.14
N VAL A 307 -2.11 -9.48 -12.70
CA VAL A 307 -3.40 -9.13 -13.30
C VAL A 307 -4.49 -9.44 -12.29
N ASP A 308 -5.14 -8.39 -11.79
CA ASP A 308 -6.29 -8.51 -10.88
C ASP A 308 -7.58 -8.74 -11.69
N LEU A 309 -8.11 -9.95 -11.60
CA LEU A 309 -9.35 -10.38 -12.24
C LEU A 309 -10.53 -10.38 -11.25
N SER A 310 -10.39 -9.77 -10.07
CA SER A 310 -11.43 -9.81 -9.04
C SER A 310 -12.67 -8.97 -9.37
N GLY A 311 -12.62 -8.17 -10.44
CA GLY A 311 -13.74 -7.39 -10.99
C GLY A 311 -14.59 -8.11 -12.03
N VAL A 312 -14.22 -9.33 -12.45
CA VAL A 312 -14.99 -10.10 -13.44
C VAL A 312 -16.29 -10.65 -12.86
N GLU A 313 -17.31 -10.82 -13.69
CA GLU A 313 -18.64 -11.28 -13.25
C GLU A 313 -18.81 -12.80 -13.37
N ASN A 314 -18.07 -13.42 -14.28
CA ASN A 314 -18.19 -14.84 -14.57
C ASN A 314 -16.87 -15.45 -15.09
N LEU A 315 -16.84 -16.77 -15.17
CA LEU A 315 -15.67 -17.54 -15.58
C LEU A 315 -15.26 -17.24 -17.02
N ASP A 316 -16.21 -17.06 -17.94
CA ASP A 316 -15.92 -16.82 -19.36
C ASP A 316 -15.16 -15.50 -19.55
N GLN A 317 -15.55 -14.44 -18.84
CA GLN A 317 -14.82 -13.17 -18.81
C GLN A 317 -13.39 -13.35 -18.27
N ALA A 318 -13.23 -14.09 -17.16
CA ALA A 318 -11.92 -14.36 -16.57
C ALA A 318 -11.01 -15.13 -17.53
N LEU A 319 -11.55 -16.15 -18.21
CA LEU A 319 -10.82 -16.95 -19.20
C LEU A 319 -10.42 -16.12 -20.42
N ALA A 320 -11.29 -15.22 -20.89
CA ALA A 320 -11.01 -14.33 -22.02
C ALA A 320 -9.87 -13.36 -21.69
N LEU A 321 -9.90 -12.72 -20.52
CA LEU A 321 -8.84 -11.83 -20.08
C LEU A 321 -7.51 -12.57 -19.89
N ALA A 322 -7.54 -13.73 -19.21
CA ALA A 322 -6.35 -14.55 -19.04
C ALA A 322 -5.76 -15.01 -20.39
N ALA A 323 -6.59 -15.32 -21.38
CA ALA A 323 -6.12 -15.70 -22.72
C ALA A 323 -5.30 -14.58 -23.39
N SER A 324 -5.79 -13.34 -23.27
CA SER A 324 -5.14 -12.15 -23.84
C SER A 324 -3.75 -11.93 -23.23
N GLU A 325 -3.61 -12.15 -21.94
CA GLU A 325 -2.34 -11.95 -21.21
C GLU A 325 -1.31 -13.05 -21.47
N LEU A 326 -1.76 -14.30 -21.63
CA LEU A 326 -0.87 -15.44 -21.71
C LEU A 326 -0.41 -15.78 -23.13
N GLY A 327 -1.05 -15.21 -24.16
CA GLY A 327 -0.85 -15.61 -25.57
C GLY A 327 0.55 -15.35 -26.13
N SER A 328 1.30 -14.40 -25.54
CA SER A 328 2.67 -14.04 -25.96
C SER A 328 3.76 -14.64 -25.09
N LEU A 329 3.41 -15.36 -24.01
CA LEU A 329 4.38 -15.89 -23.07
C LEU A 329 5.09 -17.13 -23.62
N ALA A 330 6.37 -17.28 -23.28
CA ALA A 330 7.11 -18.49 -23.56
C ALA A 330 6.45 -19.70 -22.89
N ALA A 331 6.44 -20.85 -23.57
CA ALA A 331 5.79 -22.07 -23.07
C ALA A 331 6.27 -22.51 -21.68
N GLU A 332 7.51 -22.17 -21.33
CA GLU A 332 8.12 -22.52 -20.04
C GLU A 332 7.82 -21.54 -18.90
N THR A 333 7.22 -20.37 -19.18
CA THR A 333 6.93 -19.36 -18.17
C THR A 333 6.02 -19.93 -17.08
N THR A 334 6.41 -19.77 -15.81
CA THR A 334 5.54 -20.13 -14.69
C THR A 334 4.43 -19.09 -14.56
N VAL A 335 3.19 -19.58 -14.53
CA VAL A 335 1.99 -18.79 -14.26
C VAL A 335 1.45 -19.22 -12.90
N ALA A 336 1.27 -18.27 -11.98
CA ALA A 336 0.66 -18.51 -10.69
C ALA A 336 -0.76 -17.91 -10.65
N LEU A 337 -1.71 -18.70 -10.17
CA LEU A 337 -3.11 -18.34 -10.00
C LEU A 337 -3.40 -18.26 -8.50
N ILE A 338 -3.89 -17.11 -8.05
CA ILE A 338 -4.35 -16.91 -6.67
C ILE A 338 -5.85 -16.71 -6.69
N ALA A 339 -6.59 -17.59 -6.04
CA ALA A 339 -8.04 -17.53 -5.94
C ALA A 339 -8.48 -17.28 -4.50
N VAL A 340 -9.28 -16.23 -4.30
CA VAL A 340 -9.73 -15.71 -3.01
C VAL A 340 -11.22 -16.00 -2.88
N PRO A 341 -11.63 -16.90 -1.96
CA PRO A 341 -13.04 -17.12 -1.67
C PRO A 341 -13.68 -15.81 -1.20
N ARG A 342 -14.85 -15.47 -1.73
CA ARG A 342 -15.68 -14.38 -1.21
C ARG A 342 -16.83 -15.00 -0.40
N GLY A 343 -16.76 -14.87 0.92
CA GLY A 343 -17.71 -15.42 1.88
C GLY A 343 -17.24 -15.24 3.31
#